data_AF-A0A453J9M8-F1
#
_entry.id   AF-A0A453J9M8-F1
#
_cell.length_a   1.000
_cell.length_b   1.000
_cell.length_c   1.000
_cell.angle_alpha   90.00
_cell.angle_beta   90.00
_cell.angle_gamma   90.00
#
_symmetry.space_group_name_H-M   'P 1'
#
loop_
_entity.id
_entity.type
_entity.pdbx_description
1 polymer ?
#
loop_
_entity_poly.entity_id
_entity_poly.type
_entity_poly.pdbx_seq_one_letter_code
_entity_poly.pdbx_strand_id
1 'polypeptide(L)'
;LAPHVSFIGLPFRTIPFLVFQLQSKWVAGVLSGRLELPSQEAMMRDVDAFYSDMEARGCAKRRTHDLGQGNPFEYEDWVAEQCGLGRMEGWRKGMFVATCKNLADRPDSYRDE
;
A
#
# COMPACT_ATOMS: atom_id res chain seq x y z
N LEU A 1 14.04 -17.10 4.99
CA LEU A 1 13.55 -16.61 3.68
C LEU A 1 12.90 -15.26 3.88
N ALA A 2 13.73 -14.24 3.67
CA ALA A 2 13.57 -12.79 3.59
C ALA A 2 15.01 -12.29 3.82
N PRO A 3 15.54 -11.33 3.05
CA PRO A 3 14.93 -10.65 1.91
C PRO A 3 15.12 -11.40 0.57
N HIS A 4 15.55 -12.67 0.58
CA HIS A 4 15.90 -13.44 -0.64
C HIS A 4 14.77 -13.58 -1.68
N VAL A 5 13.51 -13.39 -1.28
CA VAL A 5 12.36 -13.27 -2.17
C VAL A 5 11.48 -12.13 -1.65
N SER A 6 11.01 -11.30 -2.57
CA SER A 6 10.10 -10.17 -2.31
C SER A 6 9.14 -10.00 -3.47
N PHE A 7 7.94 -9.47 -3.21
CA PHE A 7 6.91 -9.22 -4.22
C PHE A 7 6.63 -7.72 -4.36
N ILE A 8 6.58 -7.24 -5.60
CA ILE A 8 6.20 -5.86 -5.93
C ILE A 8 4.85 -5.92 -6.64
N GLY A 9 3.91 -5.08 -6.22
CA GLY A 9 2.63 -4.89 -6.89
C GLY A 9 1.53 -5.90 -6.54
N LEU A 10 1.61 -6.57 -5.40
CA LEU A 10 0.48 -7.33 -4.86
C LEU A 10 -0.77 -6.47 -4.55
N PRO A 11 -0.63 -5.23 -4.04
CA PRO A 11 -1.80 -4.43 -3.69
C PRO A 11 -2.60 -3.94 -4.89
N PHE A 12 -3.92 -3.81 -4.71
CA PHE A 12 -4.85 -3.27 -5.71
C PHE A 12 -5.74 -2.15 -5.13
N ARG A 13 -6.49 -1.46 -6.01
CA ARG A 13 -7.27 -0.23 -5.69
C ARG A 13 -6.41 0.90 -5.09
N THR A 14 -5.22 1.07 -5.66
CA THR A 14 -4.21 2.08 -5.29
C THR A 14 -3.71 2.81 -6.56
N ILE A 15 -2.74 3.72 -6.43
CA ILE A 15 -1.98 4.35 -7.51
C ILE A 15 -0.77 3.45 -7.87
N PRO A 16 -0.87 2.59 -8.91
CA PRO A 16 0.04 1.44 -9.04
C PRO A 16 1.51 1.84 -9.20
N PHE A 17 1.82 2.81 -10.06
CA PHE A 17 3.20 3.23 -10.30
C PHE A 17 3.88 3.81 -9.05
N LEU A 18 3.12 4.52 -8.20
CA LEU A 18 3.64 5.03 -6.94
C LEU A 18 3.95 3.90 -5.97
N VAL A 19 3.03 2.94 -5.83
CA VAL A 19 3.24 1.75 -5.00
C VAL A 19 4.43 0.93 -5.47
N PHE A 20 4.55 0.67 -6.78
CA PHE A 20 5.67 -0.10 -7.33
C PHE A 20 7.00 0.59 -7.05
N GLN A 21 7.05 1.92 -7.23
CA GLN A 21 8.24 2.71 -6.94
C GLN A 21 8.62 2.63 -5.45
N LEU A 22 7.66 2.86 -4.55
CA LEU A 22 7.89 2.85 -3.10
C LEU A 22 8.34 1.47 -2.62
N GLN A 23 7.63 0.41 -3.01
CA GLN A 23 8.00 -0.97 -2.67
C GLN A 23 9.39 -1.34 -3.20
N SER A 24 9.71 -0.95 -4.44
CA SER A 24 11.03 -1.22 -5.03
C SER A 24 12.14 -0.50 -4.27
N LYS A 25 11.92 0.76 -3.87
CA LYS A 25 12.89 1.52 -3.05
C LYS A 25 13.09 0.88 -1.68
N TRP A 26 12.01 0.44 -1.04
CA TRP A 26 12.07 -0.19 0.28
C TRP A 26 12.83 -1.52 0.21
N VAL A 27 12.49 -2.39 -0.75
CA VAL A 27 13.18 -3.67 -0.98
C VAL A 27 14.66 -3.44 -1.31
N ALA A 28 15.00 -2.48 -2.17
CA ALA A 28 16.40 -2.15 -2.46
C ALA A 28 17.14 -1.62 -1.22
N GLY A 29 16.47 -0.83 -0.37
CA GLY A 29 16.99 -0.37 0.91
C GLY A 29 17.32 -1.53 1.84
N VAL A 30 16.44 -2.52 1.93
CA VAL A 30 16.66 -3.74 2.71
C VAL A 30 17.81 -4.59 2.15
N LEU A 31 17.80 -4.86 0.84
CA LEU A 31 18.84 -5.68 0.19
C LEU A 31 20.23 -5.06 0.27
N SER A 32 20.31 -3.72 0.30
CA SER A 32 21.58 -3.00 0.48
C SER A 32 22.02 -2.87 1.94
N GLY A 33 21.23 -3.34 2.90
CA GLY A 33 21.51 -3.19 4.34
C GLY A 33 21.30 -1.77 4.88
N ARG A 34 20.72 -0.86 4.08
CA ARG A 34 20.37 0.50 4.52
C ARG A 34 19.15 0.51 5.44
N LEU A 35 18.24 -0.42 5.23
CA LEU A 35 17.04 -0.62 6.03
C LEU A 35 17.11 -2.00 6.66
N GLU A 36 16.76 -2.09 7.94
CA GLU A 36 16.68 -3.36 8.66
C GLU A 36 15.25 -3.86 8.66
N LEU A 37 15.08 -5.15 8.39
CA LEU A 37 13.80 -5.82 8.62
C LEU A 37 13.68 -6.23 10.10
N PRO A 38 12.46 -6.27 10.64
CA PRO A 38 12.22 -6.93 11.92
C PRO A 38 12.63 -8.41 11.87
N SER A 39 12.70 -9.05 13.05
CA SER A 39 12.89 -10.49 13.12
C SER A 39 11.77 -11.23 12.39
N GLN A 40 12.05 -12.46 11.94
CA GLN A 40 11.06 -13.30 11.27
C GLN A 40 9.79 -13.50 12.12
N GLU A 41 9.95 -13.70 13.42
CA GLU A 41 8.83 -13.83 14.37
C GLU A 41 7.99 -12.56 14.46
N ALA A 42 8.64 -11.39 14.44
CA ALA A 42 7.93 -10.12 14.48
C ALA A 42 7.12 -9.88 13.20
N MET A 43 7.70 -10.18 12.04
CA MET A 43 6.99 -10.10 10.76
C MET A 43 5.81 -11.08 10.68
N MET A 44 5.96 -12.31 11.20
CA MET A 44 4.85 -13.27 11.22
C MET A 44 3.72 -12.81 12.15
N ARG A 45 4.06 -12.30 13.35
CA ARG A 45 3.09 -11.75 14.29
C ARG A 45 2.32 -10.57 13.71
N ASP A 46 2.98 -9.71 12.93
CA ASP A 46 2.34 -8.58 12.24
C ASP A 46 1.30 -9.07 11.21
N VAL A 47 1.66 -10.09 10.43
CA VAL A 47 0.76 -10.74 9.45
C VAL A 47 -0.43 -11.42 10.15
N ASP A 48 -0.19 -12.14 11.24
CA ASP A 48 -1.25 -12.81 12.02
C ASP A 48 -2.23 -11.78 12.62
N ALA A 49 -1.70 -10.67 13.14
CA ALA A 49 -2.51 -9.57 13.67
C ALA A 49 -3.37 -8.93 12.57
N PHE A 50 -2.80 -8.71 11.37
CA PHE A 50 -3.53 -8.21 10.21
C PHE A 50 -4.68 -9.15 9.80
N TYR A 51 -4.45 -10.47 9.73
CA TYR A 51 -5.49 -11.44 9.40
C TYR A 51 -6.59 -11.50 10.47
N SER A 52 -6.22 -11.39 11.76
CA SER A 52 -7.15 -11.40 12.88
C SER A 52 -8.06 -10.17 12.87
N ASP A 53 -7.51 -8.98 12.61
CA ASP A 53 -8.29 -7.75 12.43
C ASP A 53 -9.21 -7.83 11.21
N MET A 54 -8.72 -8.36 10.08
CA MET A 54 -9.53 -8.54 8.88
C MET A 54 -10.71 -9.49 9.11
N GLU A 55 -10.50 -10.58 9.87
CA GLU A 55 -11.57 -11.51 10.27
C GLU A 55 -12.57 -10.85 11.21
N ALA A 56 -12.11 -10.10 12.22
CA ALA A 56 -12.97 -9.37 13.13
C ALA A 56 -13.87 -8.33 12.42
N ARG A 57 -13.37 -7.72 11.34
CA ARG A 57 -14.13 -6.81 10.46
C ARG A 57 -15.03 -7.53 9.45
N GLY A 58 -15.04 -8.86 9.41
CA GLY A 58 -15.81 -9.65 8.45
C GLY A 58 -15.33 -9.49 7.00
N CYS A 59 -14.07 -9.10 6.79
CA CYS A 59 -13.55 -8.85 5.45
C CYS A 59 -13.14 -10.16 4.76
N ALA A 60 -13.65 -10.38 3.54
CA ALA A 60 -13.37 -11.58 2.77
C ALA A 60 -11.88 -11.71 2.41
N LYS A 61 -11.30 -12.91 2.54
CA LYS A 61 -9.88 -13.21 2.23
C LYS A 61 -9.43 -12.75 0.84
N ARG A 62 -10.32 -12.73 -0.16
CA ARG A 62 -9.99 -12.21 -1.51
C ARG A 62 -9.57 -10.73 -1.51
N ARG A 63 -9.81 -9.99 -0.43
CA ARG A 63 -9.48 -8.57 -0.27
C ARG A 63 -8.24 -8.31 0.59
N THR A 64 -7.45 -9.33 0.93
CA THR A 64 -6.21 -9.20 1.73
C THR A 64 -5.28 -8.11 1.21
N HIS A 65 -5.19 -7.91 -0.11
CA HIS A 65 -4.31 -6.91 -0.72
C HIS A 65 -5.06 -5.66 -1.23
N ASP A 66 -6.28 -5.43 -0.77
CA ASP A 66 -7.08 -4.26 -1.15
C ASP A 66 -6.71 -3.04 -0.28
N LEU A 67 -5.94 -2.10 -0.84
CA LEU A 67 -5.60 -0.84 -0.15
C LEU A 67 -6.70 0.22 -0.24
N GLY A 68 -7.78 -0.04 -0.99
CA GLY A 68 -8.94 0.83 -1.04
C GLY A 68 -9.86 0.73 0.18
N GLN A 69 -9.51 -0.11 1.17
CA GLN A 69 -10.24 -0.24 2.42
C GLN A 69 -9.57 0.56 3.55
N GLY A 70 -10.36 1.25 4.36
CA GLY A 70 -9.86 1.98 5.52
C GLY A 70 -9.30 3.35 5.16
N ASN A 71 -8.09 3.66 5.64
CA ASN A 71 -7.46 4.96 5.49
C ASN A 71 -6.69 5.05 4.15
N PRO A 72 -7.16 5.86 3.18
CA PRO A 72 -6.47 5.99 1.90
C PRO A 72 -5.05 6.53 2.11
N PHE A 73 -4.08 5.96 1.39
CA PHE A 73 -2.68 6.39 1.35
C PHE A 73 -1.82 6.06 2.58
N GLU A 74 -2.37 5.42 3.62
CA GLU A 74 -1.61 5.06 4.83
C GLU A 74 -0.42 4.16 4.51
N TYR A 75 -0.64 3.16 3.64
CA TYR A 75 0.42 2.26 3.20
C TYR A 75 1.54 2.99 2.46
N GLU A 76 1.19 3.83 1.50
CA GLU A 76 2.14 4.60 0.69
C GLU A 76 2.95 5.57 1.57
N ASP A 77 2.29 6.27 2.49
CA ASP A 77 2.97 7.15 3.45
C ASP A 77 3.92 6.35 4.36
N TRP A 78 3.48 5.20 4.87
CA TRP A 78 4.31 4.33 5.70
C TRP A 78 5.56 3.85 4.95
N VAL A 79 5.43 3.33 3.73
CA VAL A 79 6.59 2.88 2.93
C VAL A 79 7.52 4.04 2.59
N ALA A 80 6.96 5.23 2.29
CA ALA A 80 7.76 6.42 2.04
C ALA A 80 8.60 6.81 3.27
N GLU A 81 8.00 6.81 4.46
CA GLU A 81 8.70 7.07 5.73
C GLU A 81 9.81 6.04 6.00
N GLN A 82 9.56 4.75 5.76
CA GLN A 82 10.60 3.72 5.88
C GLN A 82 11.79 3.99 4.94
N CYS A 83 11.54 4.60 3.78
CA CYS A 83 12.59 4.96 2.84
C CYS A 83 13.26 6.32 3.13
N GLY A 84 12.90 7.00 4.22
CA GLY A 84 13.36 8.36 4.53
C GLY A 84 12.84 9.42 3.55
N LEU A 85 11.72 9.14 2.88
CA LEU A 85 11.06 10.06 1.94
C LEU A 85 9.93 10.81 2.66
N GLY A 86 9.54 11.96 2.11
CA GLY A 86 8.33 12.65 2.55
C GLY A 86 7.07 11.86 2.19
N ARG A 87 6.01 12.06 2.99
CA ARG A 87 4.66 11.55 2.72
C ARG A 87 4.15 12.00 1.36
N MET A 88 3.17 11.28 0.82
CA MET A 88 2.56 11.60 -0.46
C MET A 88 1.96 13.01 -0.44
N GLU A 89 2.19 13.74 -1.54
CA GLU A 89 1.79 15.12 -1.69
C GLU A 89 0.26 15.28 -1.60
N GLY A 90 -0.21 16.29 -0.86
CA GLY A 90 -1.64 16.50 -0.63
C GLY A 90 -2.45 16.68 -1.92
N TRP A 91 -1.87 17.31 -2.95
CA TRP A 91 -2.53 17.46 -4.25
C TRP A 91 -2.75 16.10 -4.95
N ARG A 92 -1.81 15.16 -4.82
CA ARG A 92 -1.92 13.82 -5.43
C ARG A 92 -3.01 13.02 -4.74
N LYS A 93 -3.08 13.10 -3.41
CA LYS A 93 -4.18 12.52 -2.61
C LYS A 93 -5.52 13.10 -3.06
N GLY A 94 -5.60 14.43 -3.19
CA GLY A 94 -6.79 15.13 -3.67
C GLY A 94 -7.23 14.68 -5.08
N MET A 95 -6.29 14.56 -6.03
CA MET A 95 -6.59 14.08 -7.38
C MET A 95 -7.15 12.66 -7.40
N PHE A 96 -6.58 11.74 -6.61
CA PHE A 96 -7.09 10.37 -6.53
C PHE A 96 -8.51 10.31 -5.95
N VAL A 97 -8.76 11.03 -4.84
CA VAL A 97 -10.10 11.10 -4.23
C VAL A 97 -11.12 11.69 -5.21
N ALA A 98 -10.76 12.79 -5.89
CA ALA A 98 -11.62 13.39 -6.90
C ALA A 98 -11.91 12.43 -8.07
N THR A 99 -10.90 11.69 -8.54
CA THR A 99 -11.07 10.71 -9.63
C THR A 99 -11.99 9.56 -9.20
N CYS A 100 -11.82 9.02 -7.99
CA CYS A 100 -12.69 7.99 -7.44
C CYS A 100 -14.14 8.47 -7.33
N LYS A 101 -14.34 9.71 -6.87
CA LYS A 101 -15.66 10.33 -6.81
C LYS A 101 -16.27 10.50 -8.20
N ASN A 102 -15.53 11.06 -9.15
CA ASN A 102 -16.02 11.25 -10.51
C ASN A 102 -16.36 9.92 -11.19
N LEU A 103 -15.55 8.88 -10.99
CA LEU A 103 -15.85 7.55 -11.51
C LEU A 103 -17.14 6.97 -10.91
N ALA A 104 -17.41 7.22 -9.63
CA ALA A 104 -18.64 6.78 -8.98
C ALA A 104 -19.87 7.58 -9.45
N ASP A 105 -19.74 8.90 -9.60
CA ASP A 105 -20.85 9.79 -9.96
C ASP A 105 -21.17 9.76 -11.47
N ARG A 106 -20.15 9.58 -12.32
CA ARG A 106 -20.23 9.70 -13.79
C ARG A 106 -19.30 8.71 -14.52
N PRO A 107 -19.55 7.39 -14.40
CA PRO A 107 -18.63 6.35 -14.90
C PRO A 107 -18.32 6.44 -16.40
N ASP A 108 -19.25 6.99 -17.19
CA ASP A 108 -19.11 7.08 -18.65
C ASP A 108 -18.41 8.37 -19.12
N SER A 109 -18.34 9.43 -18.30
CA SER A 109 -17.75 10.73 -18.69
C SER A 109 -16.62 11.24 -17.77
N TYR A 110 -16.29 10.54 -16.69
CA TYR A 110 -15.32 11.01 -15.68
C TYR A 110 -13.90 11.30 -16.19
N ARG A 111 -13.56 10.85 -17.41
CA ARG A 111 -12.26 11.08 -18.04
C ARG A 111 -12.22 12.37 -18.86
N ASP A 112 -13.37 12.85 -19.29
CA ASP A 112 -13.51 13.98 -20.22
C ASP A 112 -13.99 15.26 -19.50
N GLU A 113 -14.60 15.10 -18.32
CA GLU A 113 -15.24 16.16 -17.54
C GLU A 113 -14.76 16.21 -16.08
#